data_AF-A0A6L4ALU4-F1
#
_entry.id   AF-A0A6L4ALU4-F1
#
_cell.length_a   1.000
_cell.length_b   1.000
_cell.length_c   1.000
_cell.angle_alpha   90.00
_cell.angle_beta   90.00
_cell.angle_gamma   90.00
#
_symmetry.space_group_name_H-M   'P 1'
#
loop_
_entity.id
_entity.type
_entity.pdbx_description
1 polymer ?
#
loop_
_entity_poly.entity_id
_entity_poly.type
_entity_poly.pdbx_seq_one_letter_code
_entity_poly.pdbx_strand_id
1 'polypeptide(L)' 'VRAVRQIASAARTILGANGIMGEYPIMRHAANLESVYTYEGTHDMHTLIIGQEITGISAIR' A
#
# COMPACT_ATOMS: atom_id res chain seq x y z
N VAL A 1 1.74 5.29 -2.18
CA VAL A 1 1.50 4.27 -1.12
C VAL A 1 1.95 2.85 -1.49
N ARG A 2 1.77 2.37 -2.73
CA ARG A 2 2.20 1.02 -3.18
C ARG A 2 3.65 0.66 -2.81
N ALA A 3 4.61 1.56 -3.05
CA ALA A 3 6.03 1.34 -2.73
C ALA A 3 6.27 1.09 -1.23
N VAL A 4 5.50 1.71 -0.34
CA VAL A 4 5.68 1.58 1.11
C VAL A 4 5.27 0.19 1.61
N ARG A 5 4.29 -0.46 0.97
CA ARG A 5 3.92 -1.87 1.25
C ARG A 5 5.05 -2.83 0.87
N GLN A 6 5.72 -2.59 -0.26
CA GLN A 6 6.88 -3.38 -0.67
C GLN A 6 8.04 -3.24 0.32
N ILE A 7 8.29 -2.02 0.80
CA ILE A 7 9.30 -1.75 1.83
C ILE A 7 8.95 -2.46 3.14
N ALA A 8 7.69 -2.40 3.59
CA ALA A 8 7.25 -3.09 4.79
C ALA A 8 7.41 -4.63 4.68
N SER A 9 7.12 -5.20 3.50
CA SER A 9 7.33 -6.62 3.22
C SER A 9 8.81 -7.01 3.22
N ALA A 10 9.67 -6.18 2.62
CA ALA A 10 11.12 -6.40 2.64
C ALA A 10 11.67 -6.33 4.07
N ALA A 11 11.27 -5.34 4.86
CA ALA A 11 11.67 -5.20 6.26
C ALA A 11 11.18 -6.38 7.12
N ARG A 12 9.95 -6.88 6.91
CA ARG A 12 9.45 -8.10 7.57
C ARG A 12 10.31 -9.31 7.24
N THR A 13 10.76 -9.41 5.99
CA THR A 13 11.61 -10.51 5.51
C THR A 13 12.99 -10.46 6.18
N ILE A 14 13.61 -9.28 6.30
CA ILE A 14 14.89 -9.08 6.98
C ILE A 14 14.83 -9.52 8.45
N LEU A 15 13.72 -9.23 9.13
CA LEU A 15 13.54 -9.57 10.54
C LEU A 15 13.19 -11.05 10.79
N GLY A 16 12.90 -11.84 9.76
CA GLY A 16 12.56 -13.26 9.90
C GLY A 16 11.45 -13.51 10.92
N ALA A 17 11.68 -14.43 11.86
CA ALA A 17 10.72 -14.76 12.93
C ALA A 17 10.47 -13.58 13.88
N ASN A 18 11.49 -12.76 14.15
CA ASN A 18 11.36 -11.56 14.99
C ASN A 18 10.42 -10.53 14.36
N GLY A 19 10.28 -10.57 13.03
CA GLY A 19 9.35 -9.75 12.28
C GLY A 19 7.88 -10.14 12.45
N ILE A 20 7.55 -11.20 13.20
CA ILE A 20 6.18 -11.60 13.56
C ILE A 20 5.89 -11.27 15.03
N MET A 21 6.93 -11.19 15.86
CA MET A 21 6.82 -10.92 17.29
C MET A 21 6.35 -9.48 17.54
N GLY A 22 5.72 -9.24 18.69
CA GLY A 22 5.25 -7.91 19.10
C GLY A 22 6.38 -6.93 19.48
N GLU A 23 7.61 -7.41 19.59
CA GLU A 23 8.78 -6.61 19.96
C GLU A 23 9.21 -5.64 18.85
N TYR A 24 9.05 -6.04 17.58
CA TYR A 24 9.36 -5.20 16.43
C TYR A 24 8.05 -4.70 15.78
N PRO A 25 7.91 -3.39 15.52
CA PRO A 25 6.63 -2.81 15.11
C PRO A 25 6.27 -3.10 13.64
N ILE A 26 7.02 -3.96 12.94
CA ILE A 26 6.91 -4.13 11.50
C ILE A 26 5.54 -4.65 11.07
N MET A 27 4.96 -5.60 11.81
CA MET A 27 3.60 -6.10 11.54
C MET A 27 2.54 -5.04 11.77
N ARG A 28 2.70 -4.21 12.82
CA ARG A 28 1.83 -3.06 13.07
C ARG A 28 1.90 -2.04 11.93
N HIS A 29 3.10 -1.72 11.45
CA HIS A 29 3.26 -0.81 10.32
C HIS A 29 2.69 -1.39 9.02
N ALA A 30 2.90 -2.68 8.75
CA ALA A 30 2.27 -3.35 7.61
C ALA A 30 0.73 -3.25 7.67
N ALA A 31 0.13 -3.52 8.83
CA ALA A 31 -1.32 -3.40 9.03
C ALA A 31 -1.82 -1.95 8.83
N ASN A 32 -1.12 -0.97 9.40
CA ASN A 32 -1.48 0.45 9.21
C ASN A 32 -1.41 0.86 7.73
N LEU A 33 -0.41 0.38 6.99
CA LEU A 33 -0.24 0.70 5.58
C LEU A 33 -1.33 0.10 4.68
N GLU A 34 -1.93 -1.03 5.05
CA GLU A 34 -3.10 -1.56 4.34
C GLU A 34 -4.32 -0.65 4.48
N SER A 35 -4.53 -0.07 5.66
CA SER A 35 -5.57 0.94 5.86
C SER A 35 -5.29 2.20 5.03
N VAL A 36 -4.06 2.71 5.06
CA VAL A 36 -3.67 3.90 4.27
C VAL A 36 -3.81 3.65 2.77
N TYR A 37 -3.58 2.42 2.30
CA TYR A 37 -3.71 2.07 0.89
C TYR A 37 -5.16 2.10 0.37
N THR A 38 -6.14 1.96 1.26
CA THR A 38 -7.56 1.82 0.90
C THR A 38 -8.43 3.02 1.27
N TYR A 39 -8.03 3.80 2.28
CA TYR A 39 -8.91 4.81 2.89
C TYR A 39 -9.22 6.04 2.02
N GLU A 40 -8.22 6.67 1.39
CA GLU A 40 -8.37 7.95 0.63
C GLU A 40 -8.51 7.75 -0.88
N GLY A 41 -9.16 6.66 -1.30
CA GLY A 41 -9.21 6.26 -2.70
C GLY A 41 -8.15 5.21 -3.03
N THR A 42 -8.60 4.13 -3.67
CA THR A 42 -7.71 3.03 -4.01
C THR A 42 -6.68 3.48 -5.02
N HIS A 43 -5.53 2.81 -5.04
CA HIS A 43 -4.52 3.07 -6.04
C HIS A 43 -5.05 2.94 -7.48
N ASP A 44 -6.00 2.03 -7.70
CA ASP A 44 -6.60 1.82 -9.02
C ASP A 44 -7.53 2.99 -9.37
N MET A 45 -8.32 3.49 -8.43
CA MET A 45 -9.15 4.69 -8.63
C MET A 45 -8.30 5.91 -9.00
N HIS A 46 -7.21 6.15 -8.26
CA HIS A 46 -6.28 7.23 -8.60
C HIS A 46 -5.66 7.07 -9.99
N THR A 47 -5.32 5.83 -10.37
CA THR A 47 -4.77 5.54 -11.70
C THR A 47 -5.79 5.82 -12.79
N LEU A 48 -7.06 5.46 -12.60
CA LEU A 48 -8.14 5.71 -13.56
C LEU A 48 -8.47 7.21 -13.68
N ILE A 49 -8.45 7.95 -12.58
CA ILE A 49 -8.66 9.41 -12.59
C ILE A 49 -7.56 10.10 -13.42
N ILE A 50 -6.29 9.79 -13.14
CA ILE A 50 -5.15 10.32 -13.90
C ILE A 50 -5.24 9.87 -15.37
N GLY A 51 -5.61 8.62 -15.62
CA GLY A 51 -5.80 8.09 -16.97
C GLY A 51 -6.86 8.86 -17.76
N GLN A 52 -7.99 9.20 -17.13
CA GLN A 52 -9.03 10.03 -17.75
C GLN A 52 -8.52 11.44 -18.04
N GLU A 53 -7.76 12.06 -17.12
CA GLU A 53 -7.21 13.40 -17.33
C GLU A 53 -6.23 13.44 -18.51
N ILE A 54 -5.41 12.39 -18.68
CA ILE A 54 -4.44 12.30 -19.77
C ILE A 54 -5.10 11.97 -21.12
N THR A 55 -6.08 11.06 -21.12
CA THR A 55 -6.64 10.49 -22.36
C THR A 55 -7.97 11.12 -22.80
N GLY A 56 -8.64 11.85 -21.90
CA GLY A 56 -10.00 12.35 -22.10
C GLY A 56 -11.10 11.27 -22.05
N ILE A 57 -10.75 10.00 -21.82
CA ILE A 57 -11.69 8.88 -21.82
C ILE A 57 -11.87 8.37 -20.38
N SER A 58 -13.10 8.40 -19.88
CA SER A 58 -13.42 7.78 -18.59
C SER A 58 -13.42 6.26 -18.69
N ALA A 59 -12.70 5.61 -17.77
CA ALA A 59 -12.70 4.17 -17.59
C ALA A 59 -13.24 3.74 -16.21
N ILE A 60 -13.75 4.70 -15.42
CA ILE A 60 -14.45 4.45 -14.16
C ILE A 60 -15.89 4.02 -14.51
N ARG A 61 -16.39 2.94 -13.89
CA ARG A 61 -17.78 2.48 -14.03
C ARG A 61 -18.50 2.52 -12.69
#